data_AF-A0A9E3SRQ8-F1
#
_entry.id   AF-A0A9E3SRQ8-F1
#
_cell.length_a   1.000
_cell.length_b   1.000
_cell.length_c   1.000
_cell.angle_alpha   90.00
_cell.angle_beta   90.00
_cell.angle_gamma   90.00
#
_symmetry.space_group_name_H-M   'P 1'
#
loop_
_entity.id
_entity.type
_entity.pdbx_description
1 polymer ?
#
loop_
_entity_poly.entity_id
_entity_poly.type
_entity_poly.pdbx_seq_one_letter_code
_entity_poly.pdbx_strand_id
1 'polypeptide(L)'
;MFEALETGFGLDVVLALQASRSGLLDGLALILNSMGGPLFYLIVLLLVYWSLNRRIGVRLTAALIVGGVANGLLKAFFHRPRPNLVSDLVMPLVHEPGYGIPSGHVMISLVVW
;
A
#
# COMPACT_ATOMS: atom_id res chain seq x y z
N MET A 1 1.03 19.97 10.75
CA MET A 1 1.93 18.81 10.49
C MET A 1 1.59 18.10 9.19
N PHE A 2 0.36 17.63 8.98
CA PHE A 2 -0.01 16.88 7.77
C PHE A 2 -0.29 17.74 6.52
N GLU A 3 -0.55 19.04 6.67
CA GLU A 3 -0.77 19.93 5.51
C GLU A 3 0.43 19.93 4.55
N ALA A 4 1.66 19.94 5.05
CA ALA A 4 2.85 19.84 4.21
C ALA A 4 2.92 18.52 3.40
N LEU A 5 2.28 17.45 3.89
CA LEU A 5 2.21 16.16 3.19
C LEU A 5 1.02 16.09 2.22
N GLU A 6 -0.07 16.82 2.48
CA GLU A 6 -1.32 16.69 1.73
C GLU A 6 -1.51 17.77 0.66
N THR A 7 -1.10 18.99 0.96
CA THR A 7 -1.27 20.17 0.09
C THR A 7 0.05 20.90 -0.19
N GLY A 8 1.13 20.55 0.51
CA GLY A 8 2.48 21.05 0.25
C GLY A 8 3.35 20.06 -0.52
N PHE A 9 4.60 19.91 -0.07
CA PHE A 9 5.61 19.07 -0.69
C PHE A 9 5.15 17.64 -1.02
N GLY A 10 4.33 17.01 -0.17
CA GLY A 10 3.85 15.65 -0.46
C GLY A 10 2.94 15.59 -1.69
N LEU A 11 2.13 16.62 -1.93
CA LEU A 11 1.34 16.75 -3.16
C LEU A 11 2.25 17.01 -4.36
N ASP A 12 3.25 17.88 -4.22
CA ASP A 12 4.21 18.17 -5.29
C ASP A 12 4.93 16.91 -5.75
N VAL A 13 5.31 16.03 -4.82
CA VAL A 13 5.91 14.73 -5.14
C VAL A 13 4.93 13.84 -5.92
N VAL A 14 3.66 13.77 -5.49
CA VAL A 14 2.63 13.00 -6.20
C VAL A 14 2.46 13.52 -7.64
N LEU A 15 2.37 14.83 -7.82
CA LEU A 15 2.21 15.46 -9.13
C LEU A 15 3.47 15.27 -10.00
N ALA A 16 4.67 15.36 -9.43
CA ALA A 16 5.93 15.10 -10.14
C ALA A 16 6.03 13.65 -10.63
N LEU A 17 5.60 12.69 -9.82
CA LEU A 17 5.50 11.28 -10.23
C LEU A 17 4.46 11.10 -11.33
N GLN A 18 3.31 11.78 -11.24
CA GLN A 18 2.28 11.73 -12.28
C GLN A 18 2.70 12.40 -13.60
N ALA A 19 3.52 13.46 -13.56
CA ALA A 19 4.08 14.09 -14.74
C ALA A 19 5.02 13.15 -15.52
N SER A 20 5.57 12.14 -14.86
CA SER A 20 6.43 11.12 -15.47
C SER A 20 5.65 9.91 -15.99
N ARG A 21 4.32 9.94 -16.03
CA ARG A 21 3.50 8.80 -16.46
C ARG A 21 3.79 8.39 -17.90
N SER A 22 3.82 7.09 -18.11
CA SER A 22 3.88 6.45 -19.42
C SER A 22 3.20 5.09 -19.32
N GLY A 23 2.73 4.55 -20.45
CA GLY A 23 2.07 3.23 -20.45
C GLY A 23 2.94 2.11 -19.85
N LEU A 24 4.27 2.21 -19.98
CA LEU A 24 5.20 1.27 -19.36
C LEU A 24 5.26 1.43 -17.84
N LEU A 25 5.40 2.66 -17.34
CA LEU A 25 5.47 2.92 -15.90
C LEU A 25 4.14 2.64 -15.20
N ASP A 26 3.02 2.94 -15.84
CA ASP A 26 1.69 2.62 -15.32
C ASP A 26 1.48 1.09 -15.29
N GLY A 27 1.91 0.37 -16.33
CA GLY A 27 1.89 -1.09 -16.35
C GLY A 27 2.72 -1.70 -15.22
N LEU A 28 3.95 -1.20 -15.02
CA LEU A 28 4.79 -1.63 -13.90
C LEU A 28 4.15 -1.32 -12.54
N ALA A 29 3.59 -0.12 -12.36
CA ALA A 29 2.92 0.28 -11.13
C ALA A 29 1.72 -0.63 -10.81
N LEU A 30 0.93 -1.01 -11.81
CA LEU A 30 -0.19 -1.94 -11.66
C LEU A 30 0.27 -3.34 -11.25
N ILE A 31 1.35 -3.85 -11.85
CA ILE A 31 1.94 -5.15 -11.46
C ILE A 31 2.38 -5.10 -10.00
N LEU A 32 3.17 -4.09 -9.62
CA LEU A 32 3.64 -3.93 -8.25
C LEU A 32 2.48 -3.74 -7.26
N ASN A 33 1.44 -3.00 -7.64
CA ASN A 33 0.22 -2.87 -6.84
C ASN A 33 -0.44 -4.25 -6.62
N SER A 34 -0.55 -5.08 -7.66
CA SER A 34 -1.15 -6.41 -7.54
C SER A 34 -0.37 -7.33 -6.59
N MET A 35 0.96 -7.18 -6.52
CA MET A 35 1.83 -7.91 -5.59
C MET A 35 1.66 -7.47 -4.13
N GLY A 36 1.20 -6.24 -3.90
CA GLY A 36 0.84 -5.77 -2.55
C GLY A 36 -0.60 -6.08 -2.15
N GLY A 37 -1.34 -6.79 -3.00
CA GLY A 37 -2.74 -7.14 -2.77
C GLY A 37 -2.91 -8.39 -1.91
N PRO A 38 -4.09 -8.58 -1.28
CA PRO A 38 -4.36 -9.71 -0.40
C PRO A 38 -4.25 -11.07 -1.10
N LEU A 39 -4.64 -11.15 -2.38
CA LEU A 39 -4.54 -12.39 -3.17
C LEU A 39 -3.09 -12.85 -3.36
N PHE A 40 -2.17 -11.91 -3.63
CA PHE A 40 -0.75 -12.25 -3.77
C PHE A 40 -0.20 -12.81 -2.47
N TYR A 41 -0.49 -12.16 -1.34
CA TYR A 41 -0.03 -12.63 -0.04
C TYR A 41 -0.66 -13.96 0.38
N LEU A 42 -1.92 -14.22 0.02
CA LEU A 42 -2.50 -15.55 0.22
C LEU A 42 -1.71 -16.62 -0.53
N ILE A 43 -1.37 -16.40 -1.80
CA ILE A 43 -0.56 -17.36 -2.59
C ILE A 43 0.82 -17.56 -1.94
N VAL A 44 1.51 -16.49 -1.54
CA VAL A 44 2.80 -16.57 -0.84
C VAL A 44 2.67 -17.38 0.46
N LEU A 45 1.62 -17.11 1.26
CA LEU A 45 1.36 -17.85 2.49
C LEU A 45 1.12 -19.34 2.24
N LEU A 46 0.32 -19.69 1.22
CA LEU A 46 0.06 -21.08 0.85
C LEU A 46 1.39 -21.79 0.49
N LEU A 47 2.20 -21.17 -0.38
CA LEU A 47 3.49 -21.74 -0.81
C LEU A 47 4.45 -21.91 0.37
N VAL A 48 4.60 -20.89 1.22
CA VAL A 48 5.51 -20.95 2.36
C VAL A 48 5.05 -21.99 3.38
N TYR A 49 3.75 -22.03 3.69
CA TYR A 49 3.21 -22.94 4.70
C TYR A 49 3.22 -24.40 4.26
N TRP A 50 2.81 -24.70 3.02
CA TRP A 50 2.70 -26.08 2.52
C TRP A 50 4.00 -26.62 1.93
N SER A 51 4.75 -25.79 1.19
CA SER A 51 5.84 -26.28 0.34
C SER A 51 7.24 -26.00 0.88
N LEU A 52 7.41 -25.02 1.77
CA LEU A 52 8.73 -24.62 2.25
C LEU A 52 8.95 -24.97 3.73
N ASN A 53 8.26 -24.27 4.63
CA ASN A 53 8.43 -24.46 6.06
C ASN A 53 7.19 -23.97 6.81
N ARG A 54 6.45 -24.92 7.38
CA ARG A 54 5.23 -24.65 8.15
C ARG A 54 5.44 -23.64 9.28
N ARG A 55 6.59 -23.69 9.98
CA ARG A 55 6.88 -22.77 11.09
C ARG A 55 7.10 -21.34 10.61
N ILE A 56 7.75 -21.16 9.46
CA ILE A 56 7.91 -19.85 8.83
C ILE A 56 6.56 -19.36 8.34
N GLY A 57 5.76 -20.21 7.69
CA GLY A 57 4.40 -19.88 7.23
C GLY A 57 3.52 -19.35 8.37
N VAL A 58 3.50 -20.03 9.52
CA VAL A 58 2.73 -19.57 10.69
C VAL A 58 3.22 -18.22 11.22
N ARG A 59 4.54 -18.00 11.30
CA ARG A 59 5.11 -16.73 11.74
C ARG A 59 4.78 -15.59 10.78
N LEU A 60 4.86 -15.85 9.48
CA LEU A 60 4.52 -14.91 8.43
C LEU A 60 3.03 -14.52 8.52
N THR A 61 2.13 -15.50 8.66
CA THR A 61 0.70 -15.24 8.87
C THR A 61 0.46 -14.34 10.08
N ALA A 62 1.09 -14.64 11.22
CA ALA A 62 0.93 -13.84 12.43
C ALA A 62 1.44 -12.40 12.23
N ALA A 63 2.60 -12.22 11.59
CA ALA A 63 3.16 -10.91 11.30
C ALA A 63 2.28 -10.09 10.34
N LEU A 64 1.72 -10.73 9.32
CA LEU A 64 0.78 -10.09 8.37
C LEU A 64 -0.51 -9.64 9.07
N ILE A 65 -1.07 -10.46 9.96
CA ILE A 65 -2.26 -10.10 10.75
C ILE A 65 -1.95 -8.91 11.65
N VAL A 66 -0.87 -8.98 12.43
CA VAL A 66 -0.47 -7.89 13.34
C VAL A 66 -0.21 -6.60 12.55
N GLY A 67 0.50 -6.70 11.43
CA GLY A 67 0.78 -5.56 10.55
C GLY A 67 -0.49 -4.96 9.95
N GLY A 68 -1.42 -5.79 9.48
CA GLY A 68 -2.71 -5.35 8.94
C GLY A 68 -3.60 -4.67 9.98
N VAL A 69 -3.70 -5.26 11.18
CA VAL A 69 -4.46 -4.67 12.30
C VAL A 69 -3.84 -3.33 12.71
N ALA A 70 -2.51 -3.28 12.89
CA ALA A 70 -1.83 -2.04 13.22
C ALA A 70 -2.01 -0.97 12.12
N ASN A 71 -1.94 -1.35 10.84
CA ASN A 71 -2.22 -0.43 9.73
C ASN A 71 -3.64 0.14 9.81
N GLY A 72 -4.64 -0.71 10.02
CA GLY A 72 -6.04 -0.31 10.14
C GLY A 72 -6.26 0.64 11.31
N LEU A 73 -5.68 0.33 12.49
CA LEU A 73 -5.75 1.19 13.66
C LEU A 73 -5.07 2.54 13.44
N LEU A 74 -3.88 2.56 12.82
CA LEU A 74 -3.19 3.81 12.51
C LEU A 74 -3.97 4.66 11.49
N LYS A 75 -4.55 4.02 10.46
CA LYS A 75 -5.44 4.70 9.51
C LYS A 75 -6.65 5.32 10.22
N ALA A 76 -7.29 4.56 11.10
CA ALA A 76 -8.40 4.99 11.93
C ALA A 76 -7.98 5.95 13.05
N PHE A 77 -6.70 6.13 13.33
CA PHE A 77 -6.23 7.14 14.26
C PHE A 77 -6.01 8.47 13.53
N PHE A 78 -5.29 8.43 12.40
CA PHE A 78 -4.92 9.64 11.68
C PHE A 78 -6.04 10.23 10.82
N HIS A 79 -6.96 9.42 10.27
CA HIS A 79 -8.11 9.89 9.48
C HIS A 79 -7.75 10.81 8.31
N ARG A 80 -6.61 10.57 7.66
CA ARG A 80 -6.12 11.47 6.61
C ARG A 80 -6.70 11.13 5.24
N PRO A 81 -7.10 12.14 4.44
CA PRO A 81 -7.62 11.92 3.10
C PRO A 81 -6.55 11.34 2.17
N ARG A 82 -6.99 10.73 1.07
CA ARG A 82 -6.09 10.35 -0.03
C ARG A 82 -5.82 11.58 -0.91
N PRO A 83 -4.69 11.64 -1.64
CA PRO A 83 -4.32 12.82 -2.42
C PRO A 83 -5.39 13.27 -3.43
N ASN A 84 -6.11 12.33 -4.05
CA ASN A 84 -7.20 12.62 -4.99
C ASN A 84 -8.49 13.17 -4.35
N LEU A 85 -8.60 13.17 -3.02
CA LEU A 85 -9.69 13.83 -2.30
C LEU A 85 -9.32 15.26 -1.88
N VAL A 86 -8.05 15.62 -1.99
CA VAL A 86 -7.51 16.93 -1.58
C VAL A 86 -7.26 17.83 -2.79
N SER A 87 -6.93 17.24 -3.95
CA SER A 87 -6.65 17.99 -5.18
C SER A 87 -7.20 17.26 -6.41
N ASP A 88 -7.98 17.98 -7.22
CA ASP A 88 -8.55 17.50 -8.48
C ASP A 88 -7.47 17.24 -9.56
N LEU A 89 -6.25 17.72 -9.34
CA LEU A 89 -5.11 17.47 -10.23
C LEU A 89 -4.62 16.02 -10.14
N VAL A 90 -4.90 15.32 -9.05
CA VAL A 90 -4.41 13.97 -8.84
C VAL A 90 -5.35 12.95 -9.49
N MET A 91 -4.85 12.27 -10.53
CA MET A 91 -5.59 11.23 -11.23
C MET A 91 -5.18 9.83 -10.73
N PRO A 92 -5.93 9.16 -9.84
CA PRO A 92 -5.52 7.86 -9.29
C PRO A 92 -5.48 6.78 -10.38
N LEU A 93 -4.41 5.98 -10.41
CA LEU A 93 -4.29 4.84 -11.34
C LEU A 93 -5.17 3.66 -10.89
N VAL A 94 -5.35 3.52 -9.58
CA VAL A 94 -6.22 2.53 -8.95
C VAL A 94 -7.09 3.24 -7.93
N HIS A 95 -8.38 2.96 -7.92
CA HIS A 95 -9.27 3.44 -6.87
C HIS A 95 -9.16 2.52 -5.66
N GLU A 96 -8.86 3.10 -4.49
CA GLU A 96 -8.88 2.35 -3.24
C GLU A 96 -9.61 3.11 -2.14
N PRO A 97 -10.50 2.45 -1.38
CA PRO A 97 -11.31 3.10 -0.37
C PRO A 97 -10.50 3.40 0.91
N GLY A 98 -11.10 4.21 1.79
CA GLY A 98 -10.58 4.53 3.12
C GLY A 98 -9.42 5.53 3.14
N TYR A 99 -8.84 5.71 4.33
CA TYR A 99 -7.82 6.72 4.62
C TYR A 99 -6.48 6.49 3.89
N GLY A 100 -5.77 7.59 3.62
CA GLY A 100 -4.53 7.60 2.84
C GLY A 100 -3.28 7.17 3.62
N ILE A 101 -3.16 7.58 4.89
CA ILE A 101 -1.96 7.36 5.70
C ILE A 101 -2.27 6.46 6.90
N PRO A 102 -1.43 5.45 7.21
CA PRO A 102 -0.26 4.97 6.45
C PRO A 102 -0.64 3.97 5.34
N SER A 103 0.23 3.77 4.35
CA SER A 103 -0.02 2.83 3.25
C SER A 103 -0.01 1.37 3.72
N GLY A 104 -1.10 0.64 3.46
CA GLY A 104 -1.22 -0.78 3.76
C GLY A 104 -0.31 -1.65 2.90
N HIS A 105 -0.23 -1.40 1.60
CA HIS A 105 0.63 -2.16 0.69
C HIS A 105 2.12 -2.03 1.08
N VAL A 106 2.56 -0.84 1.49
CA VAL A 106 3.94 -0.62 1.97
C VAL A 106 4.18 -1.37 3.28
N MET A 107 3.28 -1.23 4.25
CA MET A 107 3.44 -1.87 5.57
C MET A 107 3.46 -3.39 5.48
N ILE A 108 2.61 -3.98 4.64
CA ILE A 108 2.57 -5.43 4.44
C ILE A 108 3.78 -5.91 3.62
N SER A 109 4.23 -5.14 2.62
CA SER A 109 5.45 -5.47 1.87
C SER A 109 6.67 -5.56 2.77
N LEU A 110 6.82 -4.67 3.75
CA LEU A 110 7.92 -4.70 4.74
C LEU A 110 7.89 -5.93 5.67
N VAL A 111 6.75 -6.61 5.79
CA VAL A 111 6.64 -7.86 6.55
C VAL A 111 7.15 -9.06 5.75
N VAL A 112 7.03 -8.99 4.42
CA VAL A 112 7.27 -10.13 3.52
C VAL A 112 8.68 -10.12 2.92
N TRP A 113 9.18 -8.95 2.54
CA TRP A 113 10.48 -8.77 1.87
C TRP A 113 11.55 -8.32 2.84
#